data_AF-A0AAV9DSL8-F1
#
_entry.id   AF-A0AAV9DSL8-F1
#
_cell.length_a   1.000
_cell.length_b   1.000
_cell.length_c   1.000
_cell.angle_alpha   90.00
_cell.angle_beta   90.00
_cell.angle_gamma   90.00
#
_symmetry.space_group_name_H-M   'P 1'
#
loop_
_entity.id
_entity.type
_entity.pdbx_description
1 polymer ?
#
loop_
_entity_poly.entity_id
_entity_poly.type
_entity_poly.pdbx_seq_one_letter_code
_entity_poly.pdbx_strand_id
1 'polypeptide(L)' 'MDVIHRGGYSIDSHGVHHRVLEAALECPPKSNAYGHVDVYDDRLILFGTDRMASTEMVFGP' A
#
# COMPACT_ATOMS: atom_id res chain seq x y z
N MET A 1 -16.64 15.35 2.24
CA MET A 1 -15.34 15.54 1.56
C MET A 1 -15.08 14.26 0.83
N ASP A 2 -15.02 14.30 -0.49
CA ASP A 2 -14.66 13.12 -1.25
C ASP A 2 -13.19 12.81 -0.99
N VAL A 3 -12.91 11.58 -0.55
CA VAL A 3 -11.54 11.06 -0.42
C VAL A 3 -11.02 10.82 -1.83
N ILE A 4 -10.00 11.59 -2.23
CA ILE A 4 -9.40 11.50 -3.55
C ILE A 4 -8.11 10.68 -3.54
N HIS A 5 -7.45 10.51 -2.38
CA HIS A 5 -6.25 9.68 -2.21
C HIS A 5 -6.60 8.32 -1.58
N ARG A 6 -7.31 7.49 -2.35
CA ARG A 6 -7.82 6.17 -1.93
C ARG A 6 -6.78 5.05 -1.93
N GLY A 7 -5.56 5.33 -2.38
CA GLY A 7 -4.55 4.30 -2.64
C GLY A 7 -4.87 3.47 -3.87
N GLY A 8 -4.05 2.45 -4.11
CA GLY A 8 -4.20 1.53 -5.23
C GLY A 8 -3.05 0.55 -5.34
N TYR A 9 -3.24 -0.52 -6.10
CA TYR A 9 -2.24 -1.54 -6.38
C TYR A 9 -2.44 -2.12 -7.77
N SER A 10 -1.38 -2.20 -8.56
CA SER A 10 -1.36 -2.88 -9.85
C SER A 10 0.03 -3.45 -10.14
N ILE A 11 0.08 -4.39 -11.08
CA ILE A 11 1.32 -4.93 -11.64
C ILE A 11 1.32 -4.59 -13.12
N ASP A 12 2.41 -4.04 -13.63
CA ASP A 12 2.52 -3.73 -15.06
C ASP A 12 2.94 -4.94 -15.91
N SER A 13 3.02 -4.76 -17.22
CA SER A 13 3.42 -5.81 -18.16
C SER A 13 4.85 -6.32 -17.98
N HIS A 14 5.68 -5.64 -17.20
CA HIS A 14 7.05 -6.02 -16.88
C HIS A 14 7.18 -6.64 -15.48
N GLY A 15 6.07 -6.87 -14.79
CA GLY A 15 6.07 -7.45 -13.45
C GLY A 15 6.42 -6.45 -12.34
N VAL A 16 6.47 -5.14 -12.63
CA VAL A 16 6.74 -4.13 -11.60
C VAL A 16 5.48 -3.88 -10.80
N HIS A 17 5.61 -3.94 -9.48
CA HIS A 17 4.56 -3.64 -8.53
C HIS A 17 4.42 -2.12 -8.35
N HIS A 18 3.26 -1.58 -8.67
CA HIS A 18 2.91 -0.17 -8.45
C HIS A 18 1.94 -0.08 -7.26
N ARG A 19 2.39 0.50 -6.15
CA ARG A 19 1.56 0.71 -4.94
C ARG A 19 1.42 2.20 -4.66
N VAL A 20 0.18 2.68 -4.63
CA VAL A 20 -0.17 4.04 -4.15
C VAL A 20 -0.71 3.91 -2.74
N LEU A 21 -0.08 4.59 -1.79
CA LEU A 21 -0.47 4.57 -0.39
C LEU A 21 -1.59 5.57 -0.11
N GLU A 22 -2.52 5.19 0.76
CA GLU A 22 -3.60 6.02 1.25
C GLU A 22 -3.03 7.21 2.05
N ALA A 23 -3.52 8.42 1.79
CA ALA A 23 -2.95 9.62 2.40
C ALA A 23 -3.41 9.80 3.85
N ALA A 24 -2.46 9.88 4.80
CA ALA A 24 -2.75 10.19 6.19
C ALA A 24 -3.48 11.54 6.37
N LEU A 25 -3.22 12.51 5.49
CA LEU A 25 -3.87 13.82 5.51
C LEU A 25 -5.40 13.74 5.30
N GLU A 26 -5.89 12.70 4.61
CA GLU A 26 -7.32 12.50 4.30
C GLU A 26 -8.01 11.51 5.25
N CYS A 27 -7.36 11.15 6.35
CA CYS A 27 -7.97 10.36 7.40
C CYS A 27 -9.05 11.17 8.14
N PRO A 28 -10.31 10.70 8.22
CA PRO A 28 -11.28 11.20 9.17
C PRO A 28 -10.72 11.22 10.60
N PRO A 29 -11.26 12.07 11.48
CA PRO A 29 -10.91 12.04 12.89
C PRO A 29 -10.98 10.61 13.45
N LYS A 30 -9.94 10.22 14.20
CA LYS A 30 -9.79 8.88 14.82
C LYS A 30 -9.53 7.72 13.84
N SER A 31 -9.14 8.00 12.60
CA SER A 31 -8.61 7.01 11.66
C SER A 31 -7.15 7.28 11.31
N ASN A 32 -6.48 6.30 10.74
CA ASN A 32 -5.05 6.36 10.40
C ASN A 32 -4.78 5.77 9.00
N ALA A 33 -3.61 6.12 8.46
CA ALA A 33 -3.03 5.49 7.27
C ALA A 33 -1.50 5.52 7.39
N TYR A 34 -0.92 4.45 7.92
CA TYR A 34 0.52 4.25 8.01
C TYR A 34 0.83 2.75 8.05
N GLY A 35 2.10 2.40 7.93
CA GLY A 35 2.55 1.02 7.95
C GLY A 35 4.07 0.90 7.94
N HIS A 36 4.55 -0.33 7.80
CA HIS A 36 5.95 -0.64 7.55
C HIS A 36 6.05 -1.71 6.46
N VAL A 37 7.22 -1.82 5.83
CA VAL A 37 7.50 -2.82 4.81
C VAL A 37 8.62 -3.72 5.31
N ASP A 38 8.33 -5.02 5.37
CA ASP A 38 9.35 -6.04 5.52
C ASP A 38 9.89 -6.41 4.14
N VAL A 39 11.21 -6.45 4.03
CA VAL A 39 11.94 -6.70 2.77
C VAL A 39 12.63 -8.05 2.87
N TYR A 40 12.29 -8.94 1.95
CA TYR A 40 12.89 -10.28 1.82
C TYR A 40 13.51 -10.43 0.43
N ASP A 41 14.27 -11.50 0.24
CA ASP A 41 14.93 -11.79 -1.05
C ASP A 41 13.93 -12.08 -2.18
N ASP A 42 12.72 -12.55 -1.85
CA ASP A 42 11.70 -13.01 -2.80
C ASP A 42 10.44 -12.14 -2.83
N ARG A 43 10.28 -11.20 -1.90
CA ARG A 43 9.07 -10.38 -1.78
C ARG A 43 9.24 -9.14 -0.92
N LEU A 44 8.28 -8.24 -1.06
CA LEU A 44 7.99 -7.19 -0.09
C LEU A 44 6.65 -7.48 0.59
N ILE A 45 6.56 -7.24 1.90
CA ILE A 45 5.29 -7.28 2.63
C ILE A 45 5.03 -5.91 3.25
N LEU A 46 4.01 -5.21 2.76
CA LEU A 46 3.46 -4.02 3.40
C LEU A 46 2.51 -4.47 4.51
N PHE A 47 2.81 -4.08 5.75
CA PHE A 47 1.89 -4.15 6.87
C PHE A 47 1.27 -2.79 7.11
N GLY A 48 0.04 -2.62 6.64
CA GLY A 48 -0.72 -1.37 6.77
C GLY A 48 -1.60 -1.34 8.02
N THR A 49 -1.90 -0.14 8.50
CA THR A 49 -2.83 0.12 9.61
C THR A 49 -4.06 0.87 9.13
N ASP A 50 -5.23 0.41 9.57
CA ASP A 50 -6.53 1.01 9.34
C ASP A 50 -6.84 1.20 7.85
N ARG A 51 -6.74 2.41 7.30
CA ARG A 51 -7.08 2.66 5.89
C ARG A 51 -6.03 2.14 4.92
N MET A 52 -4.82 1.88 5.38
CA MET A 52 -3.76 1.30 4.55
C MET A 52 -3.88 -0.22 4.56
N ALA A 53 -4.24 -0.80 3.41
CA ALA A 53 -4.31 -2.25 3.27
C ALA A 53 -2.90 -2.86 3.26
N SER A 54 -2.73 -3.95 4.02
CA SER A 54 -1.56 -4.80 3.90
C SER A 54 -1.50 -5.44 2.50
N THR A 55 -0.31 -5.64 1.96
CA THR A 55 -0.12 -6.17 0.62
C THR A 55 1.17 -6.95 0.55
N GLU A 56 1.09 -8.16 0.00
CA GLU A 56 2.25 -8.97 -0.35
C GLU A 56 2.58 -8.76 -1.83
N MET A 57 3.84 -8.46 -2.13
CA MET A 57 4.36 -8.17 -3.46
C MET A 57 5.52 -9.13 -3.74
N VAL A 58 5.20 -10.30 -4.30
CA VAL A 58 6.18 -11.34 -4.65
C VAL A 58 6.93 -10.92 -5.90
N PHE A 59 8.26 -11.04 -5.88
CA PHE A 59 9.07 -10.82 -7.07
C PHE A 59 8.78 -11.93 -8.08
N GLY A 60 8.41 -11.54 -9.30
CA GLY A 60 8.26 -12.50 -10.39
C GLY A 60 9.59 -13.24 -10.64
N PRO A 61 9.54 -14.43 -11.28
CA PRO A 61 10.73 -15.08 -11.78
C PRO A 61 11.50 -14.19 -12.78
#